data_AF-A0A951TLT9-F1
#
_entry.id   AF-A0A951TLT9-F1
#
_cell.length_a   1.000
_cell.length_b   1.000
_cell.length_c   1.000
_cell.angle_alpha   90.00
_cell.angle_beta   90.00
_cell.angle_gamma   90.00
#
_symmetry.space_group_name_H-M   'P 1'
#
loop_
_entity.id
_entity.type
_entity.pdbx_description
1 polymer ?
#
loop_
_entity_poly.entity_id
_entity_poly.type
_entity_poly.pdbx_seq_one_letter_code
_entity_poly.pdbx_strand_id
1 'polypeptide(L)'
;MARSLGTKRIPMPAVIARVRELWEEGAILYCWSTGGAKYAEESARELGIAACFVGFLPKPHWILDDQEPAQWRGFKCVHPSNC
;
A
#
# COMPACT_ATOMS: atom_id res chain seq x y z
N MET A 1 -2.07 5.15 -1.44
CA MET A 1 -3.51 5.25 -1.09
C MET A 1 -3.99 6.68 -0.87
N ALA A 2 -3.14 7.60 -0.43
CA ALA A 2 -3.42 9.04 -0.46
C ALA A 2 -2.22 9.76 -1.07
N ARG A 3 -2.45 10.93 -1.66
CA ARG A 3 -1.39 11.89 -2.00
C ARG A 3 -1.35 12.98 -0.94
N SER A 4 -0.17 13.49 -0.63
CA SER A 4 -0.02 14.61 0.30
C SER A 4 0.15 15.91 -0.49
N LEU A 5 -0.59 16.95 -0.10
CA LEU A 5 -0.42 18.31 -0.58
C LEU A 5 -0.11 19.17 0.66
N GLY A 6 1.19 19.36 0.92
CA GLY A 6 1.67 19.81 2.22
C GLY A 6 1.38 18.76 3.31
N THR A 7 0.75 19.17 4.41
CA THR A 7 0.32 18.28 5.50
C THR A 7 -1.04 17.61 5.26
N LYS A 8 -1.80 18.06 4.24
CA LYS A 8 -3.15 17.56 3.96
C LYS A 8 -3.09 16.30 3.11
N ARG A 9 -3.66 15.20 3.62
CA ARG A 9 -3.89 13.97 2.85
C ARG A 9 -5.11 14.16 1.95
N ILE A 10 -4.94 13.89 0.66
CA ILE A 10 -6.02 13.82 -0.31
C ILE A 10 -6.26 12.33 -0.59
N PRO A 11 -7.38 11.77 -0.13
CA PRO A 11 -7.77 10.40 -0.44
C PRO A 11 -7.80 10.17 -1.95
N MET A 12 -7.44 8.97 -2.39
CA MET A 12 -7.60 8.53 -3.76
C MET A 12 -8.67 7.44 -3.79
N PRO A 13 -9.95 7.77 -4.05
CA PRO A 13 -11.07 6.82 -3.92
C PRO A 13 -10.89 5.55 -4.74
N ALA A 14 -10.42 5.64 -5.99
CA ALA A 14 -10.17 4.49 -6.86
C ALA A 14 -9.15 3.51 -6.25
N VAL A 15 -8.08 4.03 -5.63
CA VAL A 15 -7.07 3.19 -4.96
C VAL A 15 -7.65 2.52 -3.72
N ILE A 16 -8.48 3.23 -2.96
CA ILE A 16 -9.14 2.69 -1.76
C ILE A 16 -10.10 1.56 -2.16
N ALA A 17 -10.89 1.75 -3.21
CA ALA A 17 -11.77 0.72 -3.77
C ALA A 17 -10.95 -0.50 -4.21
N ARG A 18 -9.88 -0.29 -4.99
CA ARG A 18 -9.05 -1.40 -5.46
C ARG A 18 -8.35 -2.18 -4.34
N VAL A 19 -7.94 -1.51 -3.26
CA VAL A 19 -7.39 -2.17 -2.07
C VAL A 19 -8.43 -3.10 -1.44
N ARG A 20 -9.69 -2.68 -1.35
CA ARG A 20 -10.78 -3.52 -0.81
C ARG A 20 -11.05 -4.72 -1.70
N GLU A 21 -11.19 -4.50 -3.00
CA GLU A 21 -11.40 -5.58 -3.97
C GLU A 21 -10.27 -6.62 -3.91
N LEU A 22 -9.01 -6.18 -3.91
CA LEU A 22 -7.86 -7.09 -3.81
C LEU A 22 -7.86 -7.89 -2.51
N TRP A 23 -8.24 -7.26 -1.39
CA TRP A 23 -8.35 -7.96 -0.11
C TRP A 23 -9.49 -9.00 -0.12
N GLU A 24 -10.63 -8.67 -0.72
CA GLU A 24 -11.76 -9.60 -0.93
C GLU A 24 -11.38 -10.75 -1.89
N GLU A 25 -10.54 -10.49 -2.89
CA GLU A 25 -9.93 -11.48 -3.79
C GLU A 25 -8.88 -12.38 -3.08
N GLY A 26 -8.55 -12.11 -1.82
CA GLY A 26 -7.59 -12.87 -1.02
C GLY A 26 -6.12 -12.47 -1.23
N ALA A 27 -5.85 -11.30 -1.82
CA ALA A 27 -4.49 -10.81 -1.99
C ALA A 27 -3.83 -10.47 -0.64
N ILE A 28 -2.53 -10.75 -0.55
CA ILE A 28 -1.71 -10.31 0.57
C ILE A 28 -1.25 -8.88 0.31
N LEU A 29 -1.69 -7.95 1.15
CA LEU A 29 -1.38 -6.54 1.02
C LEU A 29 -0.51 -6.06 2.19
N TYR A 30 0.55 -5.32 1.86
CA TYR A 30 1.34 -4.57 2.83
C TYR A 30 1.24 -3.07 2.52
N CYS A 31 1.17 -2.24 3.55
CA CYS A 31 1.14 -0.80 3.38
C CYS A 31 2.52 -0.21 3.71
N TRP A 32 3.15 0.44 2.72
CA TRP A 32 4.46 1.03 2.86
C TRP A 32 4.44 2.56 2.83
N SER A 33 5.17 3.18 3.76
CA SER A 33 5.37 4.64 3.78
C SER A 33 6.83 5.01 4.02
N THR A 34 7.29 6.09 3.39
CA THR A 34 8.55 6.75 3.76
C THR A 34 8.47 7.38 5.15
N GLY A 35 7.27 7.71 5.64
CA GLY A 35 7.03 8.18 7.01
C GLY A 35 7.07 7.09 8.08
N GLY A 36 7.40 5.85 7.70
CA GLY A 36 7.50 4.71 8.62
C GLY A 36 6.21 3.91 8.78
N ALA A 37 6.31 2.78 9.48
CA ALA A 37 5.22 1.83 9.69
C ALA A 37 4.02 2.47 10.42
N LYS A 38 4.26 3.20 11.51
CA LYS A 38 3.19 3.86 12.29
C LYS A 38 2.40 4.86 11.45
N TYR A 39 3.10 5.67 10.64
CA TYR A 39 2.45 6.61 9.73
C TYR A 39 1.58 5.89 8.68
N ALA A 40 2.07 4.76 8.14
CA ALA A 40 1.32 3.95 7.18
C ALA A 40 0.03 3.39 7.81
N GLU A 41 0.12 2.88 9.04
CA GLU A 41 -1.01 2.37 9.79
C GLU A 41 -2.06 3.44 10.07
N GLU A 42 -1.66 4.59 10.64
CA GLU A 42 -2.55 5.71 10.91
C GLU A 42 -3.27 6.17 9.64
N SER A 43 -2.54 6.27 8.53
CA SER A 43 -3.13 6.61 7.22
C SER A 43 -4.17 5.60 6.77
N ALA A 44 -3.94 4.30 6.96
CA ALA A 44 -4.90 3.27 6.58
C ALA A 44 -6.13 3.26 7.49
N ARG A 45 -5.97 3.56 8.78
CA ARG A 45 -7.06 3.69 9.76
C ARG A 45 -7.97 4.87 9.43
N GLU A 46 -7.39 6.04 9.12
CA GLU A 46 -8.15 7.22 8.69
C GLU A 46 -8.98 6.96 7.41
N LEU A 47 -8.47 6.12 6.51
CA LEU A 47 -9.15 5.74 5.27
C LEU A 47 -10.06 4.51 5.44
N GLY A 48 -10.14 3.92 6.63
CA GLY A 48 -10.99 2.77 6.92
C GLY A 48 -10.57 1.45 6.23
N ILE A 49 -9.32 1.34 5.80
CA ILE A 49 -8.78 0.16 5.07
C ILE A 49 -7.64 -0.55 5.83
N ALA A 50 -7.43 -0.24 7.10
CA ALA A 50 -6.37 -0.87 7.89
C ALA A 50 -6.48 -2.41 7.94
N ALA A 51 -7.71 -2.93 8.04
CA ALA A 51 -7.97 -4.37 8.06
C ALA A 51 -7.63 -5.09 6.74
N CYS A 52 -7.45 -4.35 5.64
CA CYS A 52 -7.08 -4.92 4.35
C CYS A 52 -5.60 -5.32 4.27
N PHE A 53 -4.77 -4.90 5.23
CA PHE A 53 -3.33 -5.12 5.20
C PHE A 53 -2.88 -6.15 6.24
N VAL A 54 -1.96 -7.03 5.84
CA VAL A 54 -1.28 -7.99 6.73
C VAL A 54 -0.21 -7.30 7.58
N GLY A 55 0.34 -6.19 7.10
CA GLY A 55 1.33 -5.42 7.85
C GLY A 55 1.59 -4.02 7.31
N PHE A 56 2.18 -3.20 8.17
CA PHE A 56 2.60 -1.82 7.89
C PHE A 56 4.12 -1.73 8.03
N LEU A 57 4.81 -1.26 6.99
CA LEU A 57 6.27 -1.25 6.98
C LEU A 57 6.80 0.11 6.49
N PRO A 58 8.00 0.53 6.93
CA PRO A 58 8.71 1.61 6.24
C PRO A 58 9.03 1.17 4.81
N LYS A 59 9.03 2.10 3.86
CA LYS A 59 9.61 1.83 2.53
C LYS A 59 11.11 1.54 2.70
N PRO A 60 11.60 0.36 2.30
CA PRO A 60 13.00 0.01 2.48
C PRO A 60 13.88 0.81 1.52
N HIS A 61 15.15 0.97 1.89
CA HIS A 61 16.19 1.47 0.98
C HIS A 61 16.71 0.37 0.06
N TRP A 62 16.71 -0.88 0.53
CA TRP A 62 17.22 -2.05 -0.17
C TRP A 62 16.25 -3.21 0.01
N ILE A 63 15.99 -3.93 -1.08
CA ILE A 63 15.37 -5.26 -1.05
C ILE A 63 16.45 -6.21 -1.57
N LEU A 64 16.83 -7.18 -0.74
CA LEU A 64 17.77 -8.23 -1.10
C LEU A 64 16.97 -9.52 -1.22
N ASP A 65 16.94 -10.08 -2.41
CA ASP A 65 16.19 -11.28 -2.75
C ASP A 65 16.93 -11.98 -3.90
N ASP A 66 16.78 -13.30 -4.04
CA ASP A 66 17.41 -14.06 -5.12
C ASP A 66 16.72 -13.83 -6.48
N GLN A 67 15.52 -13.27 -6.46
CA GLN A 67 14.76 -12.87 -7.63
C GLN A 67 14.40 -11.39 -7.57
N GLU A 68 14.33 -10.74 -8.74
CA GLU A 68 13.77 -9.40 -8.79
C GLU A 68 12.29 -9.44 -8.41
N PRO A 69 11.73 -8.44 -7.67
CA PRO A 69 10.33 -8.47 -7.28
C PRO A 69 9.33 -8.68 -8.42
N ALA A 70 9.66 -8.22 -9.64
CA ALA A 70 8.85 -8.43 -10.83
C ALA A 70 8.74 -9.90 -11.27
N GLN A 71 9.65 -10.75 -10.82
CA GLN A 71 9.69 -12.19 -11.11
C GLN A 71 8.92 -13.01 -10.07
N TRP A 72 8.59 -12.43 -8.92
CA TRP A 72 7.81 -13.11 -7.90
C TRP A 72 6.43 -13.48 -8.44
N ARG A 73 6.07 -14.77 -8.34
CA ARG A 73 4.82 -15.30 -8.89
C ARG A 73 3.61 -14.56 -8.31
N GLY A 74 2.87 -13.86 -9.18
CA GLY A 74 1.65 -13.15 -8.84
C GLY A 74 1.87 -11.76 -8.23
N PHE A 75 3.12 -11.34 -7.98
CA PHE A 75 3.40 -9.98 -7.55
C PHE A 75 3.14 -8.99 -8.68
N LYS A 76 2.48 -7.88 -8.36
CA LYS A 76 2.24 -6.77 -9.29
C LYS A 76 2.51 -5.44 -8.61
N CYS A 77 3.40 -4.65 -9.20
CA CYS A 77 3.57 -3.25 -8.85
C CYS A 77 2.69 -2.40 -9.78
N VAL A 78 1.64 -1.78 -9.24
CA VAL A 78 0.71 -0.93 -9.99
C VAL A 78 0.83 0.50 -9.49
N HIS A 79 1.06 1.44 -10.39
CA HIS A 79 1.03 2.85 -10.04
C HIS A 79 -0.42 3.28 -9.73
N PRO A 80 -0.69 4.09 -8.69
CA PRO A 80 -2.04 4.52 -8.32
C PRO A 80 -2.90 5.15 -9.44
N SER A 81 -2.28 5.71 -10.47
CA SER A 81 -2.98 6.25 -11.66
C SER A 81 -3.47 5.18 -12.64
N ASN A 82 -3.01 3.94 -12.48
CA ASN A 82 -3.33 2.79 -13.32
C ASN A 82 -4.17 1.76 -12.52
N CYS A 83 -4.73 2.17 -11.37
CA CYS A 83 -5.69 1.38 -10.59
C CYS A 83 -7.08 1.42 -11.22
#